data_AF-A0A4U1ER78-F1
#
_entry.id   AF-A0A4U1ER78-F1
#
_cell.length_a   1.000
_cell.length_b   1.000
_cell.length_c   1.000
_cell.angle_alpha   90.00
_cell.angle_beta   90.00
_cell.angle_gamma   90.00
#
_symmetry.space_group_name_H-M   'P 1'
#
loop_
_entity.id
_entity.type
_entity.pdbx_description
1 polymer ?
#
loop_
_entity_poly.entity_id
_entity_poly.type
_entity_poly.pdbx_seq_one_letter_code
_entity_poly.pdbx_strand_id
1 'polypeptide(L)'
;MLVRPRSTKPQIQQEPLLCSLQFPQQSECCSQGNRYLSRIDFSAGPRGWQQRAAGQEVLEYCAIRGKYHRGLMVLVAFWGLSEPRKQDADSLRWAMTEGWCVELLQAFLLVSDDLMDAFFTRGGQICWYQKPGIGLAAIHDAFLLEACIYHLGKLCCWEQPYYLNLIELFLQSPYQTEIGQTLDLITAPQDSVDLGRFTEKRYRSIVKYKTAFYSFYLPIAAAMYVVGIDGKKEHTDAKKILLEMGEFFWI
;
A
#
# COMPACT_ATOMS: atom_id res chain seq x y z
N MET A 1 31.58 48.97 -28.65
CA MET A 1 31.74 47.60 -28.09
C MET A 1 31.48 47.68 -26.59
N LEU A 2 30.26 47.35 -26.16
CA LEU A 2 29.86 47.34 -24.75
C LEU A 2 29.97 45.92 -24.19
N VAL A 3 30.70 45.80 -23.08
CA VAL A 3 31.03 44.57 -22.34
C VAL A 3 29.77 43.99 -21.69
N ARG A 4 29.47 42.70 -21.92
CA ARG A 4 28.40 41.97 -21.21
C ARG A 4 28.89 41.48 -19.84
N PRO A 5 28.07 41.55 -18.78
CA PRO A 5 28.46 41.03 -17.46
C PRO A 5 28.30 39.50 -17.39
N ARG A 6 29.27 38.83 -16.74
CA ARG A 6 29.21 37.39 -16.43
C ARG A 6 28.18 37.15 -15.31
N SER A 7 27.13 36.41 -15.63
CA SER A 7 26.21 35.84 -14.65
C SER A 7 26.84 34.59 -14.03
N THR A 8 27.25 34.67 -12.77
CA THR A 8 27.56 33.49 -11.95
C THR A 8 26.27 32.98 -11.32
N LYS A 9 25.66 31.96 -11.91
CA LYS A 9 24.64 31.15 -11.22
C LYS A 9 25.34 30.20 -10.23
N PRO A 10 24.86 30.06 -8.98
CA PRO A 10 25.39 29.05 -8.08
C PRO A 10 25.04 27.67 -8.61
N GLN A 11 26.05 26.83 -8.82
CA GLN A 11 25.88 25.39 -9.04
C GLN A 11 25.37 24.79 -7.74
N ILE A 12 24.08 24.43 -7.71
CA ILE A 12 23.55 23.48 -6.74
C ILE A 12 24.20 22.14 -7.10
N GLN A 13 25.19 21.72 -6.31
CA GLN A 13 25.70 20.36 -6.35
C GLN A 13 24.52 19.45 -5.98
N GLN A 14 23.99 18.72 -6.97
CA GLN A 14 23.09 17.60 -6.71
C GLN A 14 23.88 16.56 -5.92
N GLU A 15 23.48 16.31 -4.68
CA GLU A 15 23.99 15.18 -3.90
C GLU A 15 23.75 13.88 -4.70
N PRO A 16 24.79 13.06 -4.93
CA PRO A 16 24.68 11.85 -5.75
C PRO A 16 23.92 10.68 -5.08
N LEU A 17 23.45 10.84 -3.83
CA LEU A 17 22.91 9.76 -3.00
C LEU A 17 21.58 9.18 -3.51
N LEU A 18 20.74 9.96 -4.19
CA LEU A 18 19.47 9.45 -4.74
C LEU A 18 19.64 8.67 -6.05
N CYS A 19 20.74 8.88 -6.77
CA CYS A 19 20.98 8.24 -8.07
C CYS A 19 21.57 6.81 -7.95
N SER A 20 22.07 6.44 -6.76
CA SER A 20 22.63 5.11 -6.50
C SER A 20 21.63 4.08 -5.95
N LEU A 21 20.38 4.49 -5.69
CA LEU A 21 19.31 3.55 -5.35
C LEU A 21 18.84 2.89 -6.66
N GLN A 22 19.42 1.74 -7.00
CA GLN A 22 18.84 0.86 -8.03
C GLN A 22 17.50 0.35 -7.50
N PHE A 23 16.41 1.02 -7.91
CA PHE A 23 15.07 0.53 -7.64
C PHE A 23 14.86 -0.80 -8.36
N PRO A 24 14.35 -1.84 -7.67
CA PRO A 24 14.14 -3.12 -8.29
C PRO A 24 13.15 -3.00 -9.45
N GLN A 25 13.44 -3.67 -10.55
CA GLN A 25 12.53 -3.70 -11.69
C GLN A 25 11.21 -4.39 -11.29
N GLN A 26 10.11 -4.10 -12.00
CA GLN A 26 8.81 -4.72 -11.70
C GLN A 26 8.87 -6.26 -11.71
N SER A 27 9.65 -6.85 -12.62
CA SER A 27 9.90 -8.29 -12.70
C SER A 27 10.59 -8.85 -11.45
N GLU A 28 11.56 -8.12 -10.90
CA GLU A 28 12.25 -8.47 -9.66
C GLU A 28 11.27 -8.42 -8.49
N CYS A 29 10.42 -7.39 -8.41
CA CYS A 29 9.38 -7.28 -7.39
C CYS A 29 8.39 -8.46 -7.45
N CYS A 30 7.94 -8.87 -8.64
CA CYS A 30 7.10 -10.06 -8.80
C CYS A 30 7.78 -11.32 -8.25
N SER A 31 9.04 -11.56 -8.63
CA SER A 31 9.78 -12.74 -8.17
C SER A 31 10.02 -12.76 -6.65
N GLN A 32 10.32 -11.60 -6.06
CA GLN A 32 10.47 -11.44 -4.62
C GLN A 32 9.13 -11.65 -3.90
N GLY A 33 8.02 -11.19 -4.49
CA GLY A 33 6.67 -11.39 -3.96
C GLY A 33 6.28 -12.84 -3.83
N ASN A 34 6.49 -13.63 -4.89
CA ASN A 34 6.26 -15.06 -4.84
C ASN A 34 7.06 -15.73 -3.70
N ARG A 35 8.30 -15.28 -3.46
CA ARG A 35 9.15 -15.82 -2.38
C ARG A 35 8.69 -15.39 -0.98
N TYR A 36 8.18 -14.17 -0.83
CA TYR A 36 7.71 -13.66 0.46
C TYR A 36 6.34 -14.22 0.83
N LEU A 37 5.40 -14.18 -0.11
CA LEU A 37 4.02 -14.63 0.13
C LEU A 37 3.89 -16.15 0.19
N SER A 38 4.84 -16.90 -0.39
CA SER A 38 4.90 -18.38 -0.20
C SER A 38 5.21 -18.83 1.24
N ARG A 39 5.60 -17.90 2.13
CA ARG A 39 5.72 -18.17 3.57
C ARG A 39 4.37 -18.32 4.27
N ILE A 40 3.30 -17.82 3.66
CA ILE A 40 1.94 -17.96 4.17
C ILE A 40 1.48 -19.38 3.87
N ASP A 41 1.35 -20.19 4.92
CA ASP A 41 0.84 -21.54 4.79
C ASP A 41 -0.67 -21.57 5.09
N PHE A 42 -1.46 -21.81 4.05
CA PHE A 42 -2.91 -21.97 4.15
C PHE A 42 -3.33 -23.40 4.52
N SER A 43 -2.37 -24.32 4.68
CA SER A 43 -2.67 -25.75 4.85
C SER A 43 -3.18 -26.03 6.27
N ALA A 44 -4.45 -26.39 6.40
CA ALA A 44 -5.05 -26.81 7.67
C ALA A 44 -5.83 -28.13 7.55
N GLY A 45 -5.46 -29.11 8.39
CA GLY A 45 -6.15 -30.39 8.47
C GLY A 45 -6.02 -31.27 7.20
N PRO A 46 -6.88 -32.30 7.05
CA PRO A 46 -6.74 -33.35 6.03
C PRO A 46 -6.83 -32.88 4.56
N ARG A 47 -7.35 -31.68 4.31
CA ARG A 47 -7.49 -31.09 2.95
C ARG A 47 -6.63 -29.83 2.76
N GLY A 48 -5.57 -29.69 3.56
CA GLY A 48 -4.68 -28.52 3.53
C GLY A 48 -4.14 -28.15 2.13
N TRP A 49 -3.90 -29.14 1.27
CA TRP A 49 -3.40 -28.90 -0.09
C TRP A 49 -4.39 -28.12 -0.98
N GLN A 50 -5.70 -28.31 -0.80
CA GLN A 50 -6.74 -27.56 -1.55
C GLN A 50 -6.78 -26.11 -1.10
N GLN A 51 -6.72 -25.89 0.22
CA GLN A 51 -6.68 -24.55 0.82
C GLN A 51 -5.43 -23.79 0.37
N ARG A 52 -4.28 -24.46 0.34
CA ARG A 52 -3.03 -23.93 -0.18
C ARG A 52 -3.12 -23.53 -1.64
N ALA A 53 -3.63 -24.40 -2.50
CA ALA A 53 -3.76 -24.09 -3.92
C ALA A 53 -4.67 -22.88 -4.15
N ALA A 54 -5.84 -22.85 -3.51
CA ALA A 54 -6.79 -21.74 -3.63
C ALA A 54 -6.22 -20.42 -3.10
N GLY A 55 -5.61 -20.43 -1.90
CA GLY A 55 -5.02 -19.22 -1.32
C GLY A 55 -3.84 -18.68 -2.13
N GLN A 56 -3.03 -19.56 -2.71
CA GLN A 56 -1.94 -19.15 -3.61
C GLN A 56 -2.48 -18.51 -4.89
N GLU A 57 -3.55 -19.05 -5.49
CA GLU A 57 -4.15 -18.46 -6.69
C GLU A 57 -4.64 -17.02 -6.41
N VAL A 58 -5.30 -16.79 -5.26
CA VAL A 58 -5.77 -15.46 -4.85
C VAL A 58 -4.59 -14.49 -4.72
N LEU A 59 -3.52 -14.87 -4.04
CA LEU A 59 -2.33 -14.02 -3.87
C LEU A 59 -1.66 -13.70 -5.21
N GLU A 60 -1.42 -14.71 -6.05
CA GLU A 60 -0.74 -14.56 -7.34
C GLU A 60 -1.54 -13.71 -8.33
N TYR A 61 -2.87 -13.79 -8.29
CA TYR A 61 -3.73 -13.00 -9.16
C TYR A 61 -3.93 -11.58 -8.64
N CYS A 62 -4.25 -11.42 -7.36
CA CYS A 62 -4.69 -10.14 -6.81
C CYS A 62 -3.54 -9.25 -6.30
N ALA A 63 -2.44 -9.82 -5.79
CA ALA A 63 -1.36 -9.06 -5.16
C ALA A 63 -0.07 -8.97 -6.01
N ILE A 64 0.28 -10.01 -6.78
CA ILE A 64 1.61 -10.14 -7.43
C ILE A 64 1.60 -9.65 -8.90
N ARG A 65 0.74 -8.69 -9.24
CA ARG A 65 0.60 -8.17 -10.62
C ARG A 65 0.58 -6.65 -10.73
N GLY A 66 0.73 -5.96 -9.61
CA GLY A 66 0.71 -4.50 -9.54
C GLY A 66 2.00 -3.83 -10.00
N LYS A 67 2.02 -2.50 -9.92
CA LYS A 67 3.24 -1.68 -10.09
C LYS A 67 4.07 -1.59 -8.80
N TYR A 68 3.54 -2.08 -7.68
CA TYR A 68 4.18 -2.11 -6.38
C TYR A 68 4.57 -0.75 -5.80
N HIS A 69 3.98 0.35 -6.28
CA HIS A 69 4.39 1.69 -5.87
C HIS A 69 4.28 1.89 -4.35
N ARG A 70 3.24 1.35 -3.71
CA ARG A 70 3.00 1.56 -2.27
C ARG A 70 3.95 0.71 -1.43
N GLY A 71 4.19 -0.53 -1.82
CA GLY A 71 5.19 -1.40 -1.21
C GLY A 71 6.62 -0.86 -1.39
N LEU A 72 6.95 -0.35 -2.59
CA LEU A 72 8.24 0.29 -2.86
C LEU A 72 8.42 1.58 -2.05
N MET A 73 7.36 2.36 -1.82
CA MET A 73 7.43 3.54 -0.95
C MET A 73 7.89 3.21 0.47
N VAL A 74 7.54 2.03 1.02
CA VAL A 74 8.05 1.58 2.32
C VAL A 74 9.58 1.44 2.27
N LEU A 75 10.12 0.82 1.22
CA LEU A 75 11.56 0.62 1.06
C LEU A 75 12.30 1.94 0.84
N VAL A 76 11.74 2.82 0.00
CA VAL A 76 12.31 4.16 -0.24
C VAL A 76 12.37 4.96 1.07
N ALA A 77 11.29 4.95 1.84
CA ALA A 77 11.24 5.63 3.13
C ALA A 77 12.19 5.00 4.14
N PHE A 78 12.28 3.67 4.20
CA PHE A 78 13.24 2.97 5.05
C PHE A 78 14.67 3.43 4.75
N TRP A 79 15.10 3.43 3.48
CA TRP A 79 16.44 3.90 3.11
C TRP A 79 16.67 5.38 3.37
N GLY A 80 15.66 6.22 3.13
CA GLY A 80 15.76 7.66 3.35
C GLY A 80 15.78 8.08 4.82
N LEU A 81 15.17 7.28 5.71
CA LEU A 81 15.07 7.58 7.14
C LEU A 81 16.10 6.85 8.00
N SER A 82 16.59 5.70 7.56
CA SER A 82 17.57 4.91 8.31
C SER A 82 19.00 5.44 8.13
N GLU A 83 19.77 5.42 9.22
CA GLU A 83 21.21 5.59 9.14
C GLU A 83 21.83 4.41 8.36
N PRO A 84 22.84 4.61 7.51
CA PRO A 84 23.45 3.52 6.72
C PRO A 84 23.93 2.31 7.55
N ARG A 85 24.30 2.53 8.81
CA ARG A 85 24.74 1.46 9.72
C ARG A 85 23.61 0.59 10.24
N LYS A 86 22.35 1.06 10.18
CA LYS A 86 21.13 0.35 10.61
C LYS A 86 20.41 -0.32 9.43
N GLN A 87 20.98 -0.27 8.23
CA GLN A 87 20.47 -0.94 7.04
C GLN A 87 21.01 -2.38 6.95
N ASP A 88 20.86 -3.14 8.03
CA ASP A 88 21.22 -4.56 8.04
C ASP A 88 20.17 -5.43 7.33
N ALA A 89 20.52 -6.70 7.13
CA ALA A 89 19.67 -7.65 6.40
C ALA A 89 18.32 -7.94 7.08
N ASP A 90 18.25 -7.89 8.41
CA ASP A 90 17.02 -8.12 9.15
C ASP A 90 16.11 -6.89 9.08
N SER A 91 16.66 -5.69 9.26
CA SER A 91 15.95 -4.42 9.11
C SER A 91 15.35 -4.26 7.72
N LEU A 92 16.12 -4.60 6.68
CA LEU A 92 15.64 -4.62 5.31
C LEU A 92 14.52 -5.66 5.10
N ARG A 93 14.65 -6.85 5.71
CA ARG A 93 13.62 -7.90 5.65
C ARG A 93 12.31 -7.45 6.30
N TRP A 94 12.36 -6.75 7.42
CA TRP A 94 11.16 -6.19 8.06
C TRP A 94 10.52 -5.11 7.18
N ALA A 95 11.30 -4.17 6.65
CA ALA A 95 10.79 -3.17 5.71
C ALA A 95 10.14 -3.80 4.45
N MET A 96 10.75 -4.86 3.90
CA MET A 96 10.16 -5.63 2.80
C MET A 96 8.85 -6.32 3.20
N THR A 97 8.79 -6.86 4.41
CA THR A 97 7.57 -7.48 4.94
C THR A 97 6.44 -6.45 5.01
N GLU A 98 6.71 -5.27 5.58
CA GLU A 98 5.73 -4.19 5.64
C GLU A 98 5.32 -3.70 4.24
N GLY A 99 6.26 -3.65 3.28
CA GLY A 99 5.96 -3.39 1.88
C GLY A 99 4.94 -4.37 1.28
N TRP A 100 5.09 -5.67 1.55
CA TRP A 100 4.13 -6.69 1.12
C TRP A 100 2.79 -6.59 1.87
N CYS A 101 2.80 -6.27 3.16
CA CYS A 101 1.58 -5.99 3.92
C CYS A 101 0.77 -4.84 3.30
N VAL A 102 1.43 -3.78 2.82
CA VAL A 102 0.78 -2.66 2.13
C VAL A 102 0.19 -3.09 0.77
N GLU A 103 0.91 -3.90 -0.01
CA GLU A 103 0.38 -4.41 -1.29
C GLU A 103 -0.77 -5.43 -1.10
N LEU A 104 -0.76 -6.21 -0.02
CA LEU A 104 -1.89 -7.07 0.37
C LEU A 104 -3.11 -6.23 0.75
N LEU A 105 -2.93 -5.14 1.51
CA LEU A 105 -4.01 -4.21 1.83
C LEU A 105 -4.59 -3.57 0.56
N GLN A 106 -3.73 -3.14 -0.37
CA GLN A 106 -4.15 -2.64 -1.68
C GLN A 106 -4.98 -3.70 -2.44
N ALA A 107 -4.52 -4.95 -2.47
CA ALA A 107 -5.21 -6.03 -3.16
C ALA A 107 -6.60 -6.31 -2.55
N PHE A 108 -6.68 -6.36 -1.22
CA PHE A 108 -7.93 -6.47 -0.47
C PHE A 108 -8.92 -5.36 -0.88
N LEU A 109 -8.48 -4.10 -0.81
CA LEU A 109 -9.32 -2.94 -1.13
C LEU A 109 -9.78 -2.96 -2.58
N LEU A 110 -8.93 -3.34 -3.53
CA LEU A 110 -9.29 -3.39 -4.96
C LEU A 110 -10.26 -4.52 -5.29
N VAL A 111 -10.10 -5.71 -4.70
CA VAL A 111 -11.05 -6.82 -4.92
C VAL A 111 -12.46 -6.41 -4.45
N SER A 112 -12.55 -5.73 -3.31
CA SER A 112 -13.80 -5.20 -2.79
C SER A 112 -14.36 -4.05 -3.65
N ASP A 113 -13.53 -3.08 -4.04
CA ASP A 113 -13.90 -1.92 -4.89
C ASP A 113 -14.40 -2.37 -6.27
N ASP A 114 -13.71 -3.33 -6.92
CA ASP A 114 -14.11 -3.90 -8.20
C ASP A 114 -15.52 -4.51 -8.16
N LEU A 115 -15.87 -5.17 -7.05
CA LEU A 115 -17.18 -5.78 -6.86
C LEU A 115 -18.27 -4.72 -6.63
N MET A 116 -17.99 -3.71 -5.79
CA MET A 116 -18.95 -2.64 -5.48
C MET A 116 -19.24 -1.74 -6.69
N ASP A 117 -18.20 -1.42 -7.46
CA ASP A 117 -18.29 -0.55 -8.64
C ASP A 117 -18.65 -1.31 -9.92
N ALA A 118 -18.80 -2.64 -9.82
CA ALA A 118 -19.08 -3.54 -10.93
C ALA A 118 -18.09 -3.40 -12.11
N PHE A 119 -16.80 -3.21 -11.80
CA PHE A 119 -15.77 -3.10 -12.83
C PHE A 119 -15.54 -4.43 -13.55
N PHE A 120 -15.36 -4.39 -14.86
CA PHE A 120 -15.09 -5.58 -15.66
C PHE A 120 -13.59 -5.92 -15.71
N THR A 121 -12.72 -4.91 -15.82
CA THR A 121 -11.27 -5.07 -15.89
C THR A 121 -10.50 -4.16 -14.94
N ARG A 122 -9.36 -4.64 -14.45
CA ARG A 122 -8.37 -3.90 -13.66
C ARG A 122 -6.97 -4.24 -14.17
N GLY A 123 -6.15 -3.22 -14.43
CA GLY A 123 -4.77 -3.42 -14.90
C GLY A 123 -4.64 -4.19 -16.22
N GLY A 124 -5.65 -4.10 -17.10
CA GLY A 124 -5.70 -4.84 -18.37
C GLY A 124 -6.11 -6.32 -18.26
N GLN A 125 -6.53 -6.78 -17.07
CA GLN A 125 -7.04 -8.14 -16.83
C GLN A 125 -8.48 -8.09 -16.30
N ILE A 126 -9.20 -9.20 -16.38
CA ILE A 126 -10.54 -9.30 -15.81
C ILE A 126 -10.47 -9.19 -14.28
N CYS A 127 -11.42 -8.48 -13.67
CA CYS A 127 -11.50 -8.37 -12.22
C CYS A 127 -11.68 -9.76 -11.58
N TRP A 128 -11.16 -9.96 -10.36
CA TRP A 128 -11.14 -11.29 -9.72
C TRP A 128 -12.54 -11.93 -9.65
N TYR A 129 -13.54 -11.16 -9.23
CA TYR A 129 -14.93 -11.62 -9.14
C TYR A 129 -15.56 -11.99 -10.49
N GLN A 130 -15.02 -11.47 -11.61
CA GLN A 130 -15.47 -11.76 -12.97
C GLN A 130 -14.85 -13.05 -13.54
N LYS A 131 -13.84 -13.65 -12.88
CA LYS A 131 -13.29 -14.93 -13.32
C LYS A 131 -14.37 -16.03 -13.23
N PRO A 132 -14.48 -16.91 -14.25
CA PRO A 132 -15.38 -18.04 -14.19
C PRO A 132 -15.17 -18.88 -12.91
N GLY A 133 -16.24 -19.10 -12.15
CA GLY A 133 -16.20 -19.89 -10.91
C GLY A 133 -15.93 -19.11 -9.63
N ILE A 134 -15.58 -17.81 -9.69
CA ILE A 134 -15.33 -16.98 -8.50
C ILE A 134 -16.61 -16.27 -8.05
N GLY A 135 -17.12 -15.31 -8.84
CA GLY A 135 -18.32 -14.55 -8.48
C GLY A 135 -18.23 -13.92 -7.09
N LEU A 136 -19.29 -14.09 -6.28
CA LEU A 136 -19.36 -13.54 -4.92
C LEU A 136 -18.39 -14.20 -3.93
N ALA A 137 -17.74 -15.32 -4.27
CA ALA A 137 -16.67 -15.88 -3.43
C ALA A 137 -15.49 -14.90 -3.27
N ALA A 138 -15.33 -13.95 -4.20
CA ALA A 138 -14.36 -12.87 -4.10
C ALA A 138 -14.46 -12.05 -2.80
N ILE A 139 -15.64 -11.97 -2.18
CA ILE A 139 -15.83 -11.31 -0.88
C ILE A 139 -15.00 -12.01 0.21
N HIS A 140 -15.04 -13.34 0.24
CA HIS A 140 -14.24 -14.12 1.17
C HIS A 140 -12.75 -13.99 0.84
N ASP A 141 -12.39 -14.00 -0.44
CA ASP A 141 -10.99 -13.88 -0.86
C ASP A 141 -10.39 -12.51 -0.51
N ALA A 142 -11.20 -11.45 -0.50
CA ALA A 142 -10.81 -10.15 0.04
C ALA A 142 -10.46 -10.23 1.53
N PHE A 143 -11.30 -10.87 2.36
CA PHE A 143 -10.98 -11.11 3.77
C PHE A 143 -9.75 -12.00 3.97
N LEU A 144 -9.52 -12.96 3.07
CA LEU A 144 -8.30 -13.78 3.09
C LEU A 144 -7.05 -12.92 2.87
N LEU A 145 -7.08 -11.98 1.91
CA LEU A 145 -5.99 -11.04 1.65
C LEU A 145 -5.71 -10.14 2.87
N GLU A 146 -6.76 -9.64 3.53
CA GLU A 146 -6.63 -8.87 4.76
C GLU A 146 -6.01 -9.71 5.90
N ALA A 147 -6.49 -10.94 6.10
CA ALA A 147 -5.95 -11.85 7.12
C ALA A 147 -4.47 -12.18 6.91
N CYS A 148 -4.03 -12.25 5.64
CA CYS A 148 -2.63 -12.47 5.29
C CYS A 148 -1.69 -11.37 5.82
N ILE A 149 -2.16 -10.13 5.95
CA ILE A 149 -1.39 -9.00 6.51
C ILE A 149 -0.95 -9.32 7.93
N TYR A 150 -1.91 -9.67 8.79
CA TYR A 150 -1.66 -9.95 10.20
C TYR A 150 -0.87 -11.26 10.40
N HIS A 151 -1.12 -12.26 9.54
CA HIS A 151 -0.35 -13.49 9.57
C HIS A 151 1.12 -13.24 9.20
N LEU A 152 1.37 -12.48 8.14
CA LEU A 152 2.72 -12.15 7.67
C LEU A 152 3.47 -11.28 8.69
N GLY A 153 2.81 -10.27 9.25
CA GLY A 153 3.37 -9.44 10.32
C GLY A 153 3.75 -10.27 11.55
N LYS A 154 2.90 -11.23 11.96
CA LYS A 154 3.20 -12.15 13.06
C LYS A 154 4.39 -13.06 12.75
N LEU A 155 4.53 -13.55 11.52
CA LEU A 155 5.66 -14.42 11.16
C LEU A 155 7.01 -13.69 11.16
N CYS A 156 7.03 -12.41 10.78
CA CYS A 156 8.27 -11.68 10.50
C CYS A 156 8.66 -10.67 11.59
N CYS A 157 7.69 -10.06 12.26
CA CYS A 157 7.90 -8.83 13.05
C CYS A 157 7.41 -8.94 14.51
N TRP A 158 6.89 -10.08 14.97
CA TRP A 158 6.22 -10.16 16.29
C TRP A 158 7.10 -9.87 17.51
N GLU A 159 8.41 -10.13 17.43
CA GLU A 159 9.37 -9.84 18.50
C GLU A 159 9.87 -8.39 18.49
N GLN A 160 9.51 -7.61 17.47
CA GLN A 160 9.99 -6.25 17.33
C GLN A 160 9.25 -5.29 18.26
N PRO A 161 9.94 -4.29 18.85
CA PRO A 161 9.33 -3.36 19.80
C PRO A 161 8.19 -2.54 19.19
N TYR A 162 8.21 -2.35 17.86
CA TYR A 162 7.20 -1.60 17.11
C TYR A 162 6.05 -2.47 16.56
N TYR A 163 6.00 -3.77 16.87
CA TYR A 163 4.97 -4.67 16.34
C TYR A 163 3.55 -4.19 16.61
N LEU A 164 3.26 -3.73 17.84
CA LEU A 164 1.94 -3.22 18.19
C LEU A 164 1.58 -1.96 17.39
N ASN A 165 2.54 -1.05 17.19
CA ASN A 165 2.35 0.16 16.39
C ASN A 165 1.97 -0.19 14.94
N LEU A 166 2.63 -1.21 14.36
CA LEU A 166 2.30 -1.69 13.01
C LEU A 166 0.90 -2.30 12.96
N ILE A 167 0.53 -3.14 13.94
CA ILE A 167 -0.82 -3.72 14.00
C ILE A 167 -1.89 -2.62 14.09
N GLU A 168 -1.71 -1.63 14.97
CA GLU A 168 -2.63 -0.50 15.08
C GLU A 168 -2.71 0.32 13.78
N LEU A 169 -1.58 0.54 13.10
CA LEU A 169 -1.52 1.24 11.82
C LEU A 169 -2.28 0.48 10.71
N PHE A 170 -2.10 -0.84 10.63
CA PHE A 170 -2.78 -1.72 9.66
C PHE A 170 -4.24 -2.01 10.01
N LEU A 171 -4.69 -1.76 11.24
CA LEU A 171 -6.11 -1.75 11.60
C LEU A 171 -6.75 -0.39 11.33
N GLN A 172 -6.02 0.70 11.59
CA GLN A 172 -6.52 2.06 11.40
C GLN A 172 -6.69 2.43 9.93
N SER A 173 -5.77 1.97 9.07
CA SER A 173 -5.77 2.30 7.63
C SER A 173 -7.02 1.79 6.89
N PRO A 174 -7.39 0.49 6.96
CA PRO A 174 -8.65 0.03 6.36
C PRO A 174 -9.87 0.72 6.97
N TYR A 175 -9.92 0.93 8.30
CA TYR A 175 -11.03 1.67 8.92
C TYR A 175 -11.24 3.06 8.32
N GLN A 176 -10.15 3.81 8.10
CA GLN A 176 -10.20 5.13 7.45
C GLN A 176 -10.65 5.02 5.99
N THR A 177 -10.13 4.03 5.25
CA THR A 177 -10.52 3.79 3.86
C THR A 177 -12.00 3.41 3.74
N GLU A 178 -12.53 2.54 4.60
CA GLU A 178 -13.93 2.13 4.59
C GLU A 178 -14.88 3.29 4.92
N ILE A 179 -14.47 4.23 5.79
CA ILE A 179 -15.22 5.49 5.99
C ILE A 179 -15.28 6.30 4.71
N GLY A 180 -14.15 6.41 4.00
CA GLY A 180 -14.08 7.10 2.71
C GLY A 180 -14.92 6.43 1.64
N GLN A 181 -14.87 5.10 1.56
CA GLN A 181 -15.67 4.28 0.66
C GLN A 181 -17.16 4.41 0.95
N THR A 182 -17.54 4.40 2.23
CA THR A 182 -18.93 4.65 2.65
C THR A 182 -19.40 6.00 2.12
N LEU A 183 -18.60 7.05 2.30
CA LEU A 183 -18.93 8.39 1.82
C LEU A 183 -19.04 8.44 0.29
N ASP A 184 -18.16 7.74 -0.43
CA ASP A 184 -18.19 7.62 -1.89
C ASP A 184 -19.51 7.01 -2.39
N LEU A 185 -19.88 5.84 -1.86
CA LEU A 185 -21.11 5.12 -2.23
C LEU A 185 -22.39 5.94 -1.96
N ILE A 186 -22.49 6.63 -0.82
CA ILE A 186 -23.67 7.47 -0.53
C ILE A 186 -23.68 8.78 -1.35
N THR A 187 -22.56 9.17 -1.97
CA THR A 187 -22.49 10.33 -2.86
C THR A 187 -23.13 10.04 -4.19
N ALA A 188 -22.91 8.85 -4.73
CA ALA A 188 -23.38 8.44 -6.05
C ALA A 188 -24.14 7.08 -5.98
N PRO A 189 -25.31 7.03 -5.34
CA PRO A 189 -26.10 5.79 -5.31
C PRO A 189 -26.58 5.45 -6.72
N GLN A 190 -26.56 4.16 -7.07
CA GLN A 190 -26.82 3.68 -8.44
C GLN A 190 -28.21 4.10 -8.98
N ASP A 191 -29.23 4.16 -8.12
CA ASP A 191 -30.61 4.44 -8.51
C ASP A 191 -31.02 5.92 -8.41
N SER A 192 -30.13 6.81 -7.97
CA SER A 192 -30.49 8.22 -7.73
C SER A 192 -29.32 9.18 -7.95
N VAL A 193 -29.44 10.06 -8.95
CA VAL A 193 -28.44 11.09 -9.24
C VAL A 193 -28.84 12.40 -8.56
N ASP A 194 -27.99 12.89 -7.66
CA ASP A 194 -28.12 14.18 -7.00
C ASP A 194 -26.82 14.99 -7.14
N LEU A 195 -26.80 15.89 -8.13
CA LEU A 195 -25.64 16.70 -8.43
C LEU A 195 -25.25 17.66 -7.29
N GLY A 196 -26.17 17.97 -6.37
CA GLY A 196 -25.92 18.82 -5.21
C GLY A 196 -24.92 18.20 -4.21
N ARG A 197 -24.68 16.88 -4.29
CA ARG A 197 -23.70 16.19 -3.44
C ARG A 197 -22.26 16.41 -3.89
N PHE A 198 -22.03 16.71 -5.18
CA PHE A 198 -20.70 16.83 -5.78
C PHE A 198 -20.07 18.19 -5.48
N THR A 199 -19.77 18.42 -4.21
CA THR A 199 -19.07 19.62 -3.72
C THR A 199 -17.59 19.33 -3.52
N GLU A 200 -16.75 20.35 -3.68
CA GLU A 200 -15.31 20.23 -3.42
C GLU A 200 -15.02 19.71 -1.99
N LYS A 201 -15.76 20.19 -0.98
CA LYS A 201 -15.61 19.73 0.40
C LYS A 201 -15.84 18.23 0.54
N ARG A 202 -16.87 17.70 -0.14
CA ARG A 202 -17.20 16.28 -0.10
C ARG A 202 -16.16 15.46 -0.85
N TYR A 203 -15.78 15.92 -2.04
CA TYR A 203 -14.70 15.35 -2.84
C TYR A 203 -13.40 15.19 -2.04
N ARG A 204 -12.90 16.29 -1.44
CA ARG A 204 -11.68 16.29 -0.60
C ARG A 204 -11.80 15.29 0.56
N SER A 205 -12.99 15.18 1.16
CA SER A 205 -13.23 14.22 2.25
C SER A 205 -13.15 12.77 1.76
N ILE A 206 -13.75 12.46 0.60
CA ILE A 206 -13.69 11.12 -0.01
C ILE A 206 -12.23 10.77 -0.30
N VAL A 207 -11.51 11.60 -1.07
CA VAL A 207 -10.13 11.29 -1.48
C VAL A 207 -9.19 11.15 -0.28
N LYS A 208 -9.31 12.04 0.71
CA LYS A 208 -8.52 11.97 1.94
C LYS A 208 -8.67 10.63 2.65
N TYR A 209 -9.90 10.18 2.87
CA TYR A 209 -10.17 8.97 3.63
C TYR A 209 -10.03 7.70 2.78
N LYS A 210 -10.64 7.66 1.59
CA LYS A 210 -10.61 6.51 0.68
C LYS A 210 -9.20 6.21 0.18
N THR A 211 -8.39 7.25 -0.10
CA THR A 211 -7.12 7.08 -0.81
C THR A 211 -5.90 7.49 0.01
N ALA A 212 -5.86 8.71 0.54
CA ALA A 212 -4.61 9.31 0.99
C ALA A 212 -3.97 8.58 2.19
N PHE A 213 -4.77 8.10 3.15
CA PHE A 213 -4.25 7.39 4.32
C PHE A 213 -3.52 6.10 3.96
N TYR A 214 -4.20 5.16 3.30
CA TYR A 214 -3.59 3.86 2.99
C TYR A 214 -2.55 3.94 1.86
N SER A 215 -2.66 4.92 0.96
CA SER A 215 -1.77 5.04 -0.19
C SER A 215 -0.48 5.79 0.09
N PHE A 216 -0.50 6.77 1.00
CA PHE A 216 0.65 7.64 1.26
C PHE A 216 1.08 7.62 2.72
N TYR A 217 0.15 7.80 3.67
CA TYR A 217 0.53 7.84 5.08
C TYR A 217 1.01 6.48 5.60
N LEU A 218 0.22 5.42 5.36
CA LEU A 218 0.52 4.05 5.79
C LEU A 218 1.93 3.57 5.40
N PRO A 219 2.36 3.60 4.12
CA PRO A 219 3.67 3.06 3.76
C PRO A 219 4.83 3.82 4.41
N ILE A 220 4.72 5.14 4.54
CA ILE A 220 5.77 5.95 5.17
C ILE A 220 5.77 5.75 6.69
N ALA A 221 4.60 5.71 7.33
CA ALA A 221 4.49 5.48 8.76
C ALA A 221 4.98 4.08 9.16
N ALA A 222 4.73 3.05 8.33
CA ALA A 222 5.26 1.71 8.55
C ALA A 222 6.80 1.73 8.53
N ALA A 223 7.42 2.41 7.55
CA ALA A 223 8.87 2.57 7.51
C ALA A 223 9.43 3.36 8.70
N MET A 224 8.75 4.44 9.13
CA MET A 224 9.11 5.21 10.32
C MET A 224 9.19 4.33 11.56
N TYR A 225 8.18 3.47 11.78
CA TYR A 225 8.18 2.52 12.90
C TYR A 225 9.32 1.50 12.80
N VAL A 226 9.57 0.95 11.61
CA VAL A 226 10.68 -0.02 11.39
C VAL A 226 12.04 0.58 11.72
N VAL A 227 12.26 1.87 11.44
CA VAL A 227 13.52 2.57 11.78
C VAL A 227 13.55 3.13 13.21
N GLY A 228 12.52 2.85 14.02
CA GLY A 228 12.44 3.26 15.42
C GLY A 228 11.97 4.71 15.65
N ILE A 229 11.33 5.34 14.66
CA ILE A 229 10.66 6.63 14.83
C ILE A 229 9.21 6.35 15.21
N ASP A 230 8.85 6.53 16.48
CA ASP A 230 7.49 6.33 17.01
C ASP A 230 6.87 7.63 17.58
N GLY A 231 7.61 8.74 17.50
CA GLY A 231 7.22 10.02 18.06
C GLY A 231 5.94 10.58 17.44
N LYS A 232 4.98 10.95 18.29
CA LYS A 232 3.68 11.48 17.87
C LYS A 232 3.81 12.74 16.99
N LYS A 233 4.80 13.59 17.27
CA LYS A 233 5.00 14.85 16.53
C LYS A 233 5.46 14.54 15.10
N GLU A 234 6.44 13.68 14.95
CA GLU A 234 7.04 13.23 13.69
C GLU A 234 5.96 12.61 12.80
N HIS A 235 5.18 11.67 13.34
CA HIS A 235 4.06 11.06 12.60
C HIS A 235 2.98 12.07 12.23
N THR A 236 2.71 13.07 13.08
CA THR A 236 1.71 14.11 12.79
C THR A 236 2.18 15.03 11.68
N ASP A 237 3.46 15.42 11.69
CA ASP A 237 4.04 16.31 10.68
C ASP A 237 4.14 15.59 9.32
N ALA A 238 4.58 14.31 9.31
CA ALA A 238 4.57 13.47 8.11
C ALA A 238 3.15 13.30 7.55
N LYS A 239 2.16 13.01 8.41
CA LYS A 239 0.75 12.85 8.01
C LYS A 239 0.20 14.08 7.29
N LYS A 240 0.51 15.30 7.74
CA LYS A 240 0.04 16.53 7.07
C LYS A 240 0.50 16.56 5.61
N ILE A 241 1.78 16.31 5.35
CA ILE A 241 2.35 16.36 4.00
C ILE A 241 1.77 15.24 3.13
N LEU A 242 1.72 14.02 3.67
CA LEU A 242 1.33 12.82 2.91
C LEU A 242 -0.15 12.82 2.53
N LEU A 243 -1.01 13.45 3.35
CA LEU A 243 -2.42 13.59 3.01
C LEU A 243 -2.64 14.58 1.87
N GLU A 244 -1.89 15.68 1.81
CA GLU A 244 -1.93 16.63 0.68
C GLU A 244 -1.41 15.98 -0.61
N MET A 245 -0.34 15.17 -0.53
CA MET A 245 0.15 14.39 -1.67
C MET A 245 -0.89 13.39 -2.17
N GLY A 246 -1.61 12.74 -1.25
CA GLY A 246 -2.67 11.80 -1.60
C GLY A 246 -3.89 12.47 -2.23
N GLU A 247 -4.20 13.70 -1.84
CA GLU A 247 -5.22 14.50 -2.52
C GLU A 247 -4.77 14.84 -3.96
N PHE A 248 -3.53 15.30 -4.13
CA PHE A 248 -2.98 15.61 -5.44
C PHE A 248 -2.90 14.39 -6.37
N PHE A 249 -2.61 13.20 -5.84
CA PHE A 249 -2.52 11.97 -6.64
C PHE A 249 -3.83 11.58 -7.34
N TRP A 250 -4.97 12.00 -6.78
CA TRP A 250 -6.28 11.65 -7.34
C TRP A 250 -6.80 12.70 -8.34
N ILE A 251 -6.39 13.97 -8.19
CA ILE A 251 -6.71 15.07 -9.12
C ILE A 251 -6.08 14.79 -10.48
#